data_AF-A0A0G4KDK7-F1
#
_entry.id   AF-A0A0G4KDK7-F1
#
_cell.length_a   1.000
_cell.length_b   1.000
_cell.length_c   1.000
_cell.angle_alpha   90.00
_cell.angle_beta   90.00
_cell.angle_gamma   90.00
#
_symmetry.space_group_name_H-M   'P 1'
#
loop_
_entity.id
_entity.type
_entity.pdbx_description
1 polymer ?
#
loop_
_entity_poly.entity_id
_entity_poly.type
_entity_poly.pdbx_seq_one_letter_code
_entity_poly.pdbx_strand_id
1 'polypeptide(L)'
;MPFPKHAHTITGGCNCGAVRYRIAVPQYADRPPAFTLGPSPDLANPRTPRLPFVLACHCNDCRVACGNSSFEAIQTPAPQMTVSALQVGKGSDLPRSHTGRLVERPMTEDEVTASDADRPAYVPALDVLRPDVPGAEGTALGFFHAFICDKEAASRSFCIRCGGPIAFHCRPQAEWFGPSFQQPEGWSDIFDVLLGTVDRHHLDKEDWLAVEHDQAWDEALCWNKAVLVKGRSPGARRHPSGALSDEVPEGDLLRP
;
A
#
# COMPACT_ATOMS: atom_id res chain seq x y z
N MET A 1 -14.65 12.04 1.09
CA MET A 1 -13.72 12.82 1.94
C MET A 1 -12.38 12.10 1.99
N PRO A 2 -11.27 12.71 1.56
CA PRO A 2 -9.96 12.03 1.56
C PRO A 2 -9.54 11.65 2.99
N PHE A 3 -8.63 10.67 3.08
CA PHE A 3 -8.03 10.06 4.28
C PHE A 3 -8.41 10.64 5.67
N PRO A 4 -8.92 9.83 6.62
CA PRO A 4 -9.62 10.34 7.82
C PRO A 4 -8.76 11.32 8.62
N LYS A 5 -9.31 12.45 9.06
CA LYS A 5 -8.52 13.51 9.72
C LYS A 5 -8.12 13.24 11.19
N HIS A 6 -8.82 12.32 11.87
CA HIS A 6 -8.50 11.94 13.25
C HIS A 6 -7.38 10.91 13.27
N ALA A 7 -6.67 10.82 14.40
CA ALA A 7 -5.66 9.79 14.59
C ALA A 7 -6.30 8.40 14.61
N HIS A 8 -5.70 7.43 13.93
CA HIS A 8 -6.17 6.05 13.87
C HIS A 8 -5.04 5.11 13.42
N THR A 9 -5.28 3.80 13.47
CA THR A 9 -4.34 2.81 12.96
C THR A 9 -4.96 2.11 11.76
N ILE A 10 -4.22 2.03 10.66
CA ILE A 10 -4.59 1.18 9.52
C ILE A 10 -3.86 -0.15 9.64
N THR A 11 -4.58 -1.23 9.42
CA THR A 11 -4.07 -2.60 9.49
C THR A 11 -4.19 -3.28 8.13
N GLY A 12 -3.29 -4.25 7.88
CA GLY A 12 -3.31 -5.02 6.65
C GLY A 12 -2.20 -6.07 6.61
N GLY A 13 -2.06 -6.74 5.48
CA GLY A 13 -0.99 -7.70 5.24
C GLY A 13 -1.18 -8.60 4.04
N CYS A 14 -0.36 -9.65 3.96
CA CYS A 14 -0.42 -10.59 2.84
C CYS A 14 -1.62 -11.55 2.93
N ASN A 15 -1.92 -12.19 1.80
CA ASN A 15 -3.08 -13.08 1.65
C ASN A 15 -3.05 -14.33 2.56
N CYS A 16 -1.88 -14.80 2.98
CA CYS A 16 -1.78 -15.93 3.91
C CYS A 16 -1.60 -15.51 5.38
N GLY A 17 -1.56 -14.21 5.68
CA GLY A 17 -1.39 -13.66 7.04
C GLY A 17 0.01 -13.78 7.64
N ALA A 18 0.98 -14.34 6.91
CA ALA A 18 2.37 -14.49 7.37
C ALA A 18 3.10 -13.14 7.55
N VAL A 19 2.64 -12.09 6.88
CA VAL A 19 3.18 -10.72 6.99
C VAL A 19 2.01 -9.78 7.23
N ARG A 20 2.10 -8.96 8.27
CA ARG A 20 1.08 -7.99 8.65
C ARG A 20 1.75 -6.68 9.04
N TYR A 21 1.05 -5.58 8.83
CA TYR A 21 1.55 -4.25 9.11
C TYR A 21 0.51 -3.40 9.83
N ARG A 22 1.02 -2.36 10.49
CA ARG A 22 0.23 -1.28 11.08
C ARG A 22 0.80 0.06 10.62
N ILE A 23 -0.07 0.96 10.20
CA ILE A 23 0.27 2.36 9.91
C ILE A 23 -0.39 3.21 10.99
N ALA A 24 0.42 3.83 11.85
CA ALA A 24 -0.02 4.78 12.84
C ALA A 24 -0.26 6.13 12.17
N VAL A 25 -1.53 6.44 11.90
CA VAL A 25 -1.94 7.68 11.26
C VAL A 25 -2.09 8.76 12.32
N PRO A 26 -1.30 9.84 12.29
CA PRO A 26 -1.49 10.95 13.21
C PRO A 26 -2.72 11.78 12.83
N GLN A 27 -3.21 12.56 13.79
CA GLN A 27 -4.21 13.59 13.52
C GLN A 27 -3.70 14.57 12.46
N TYR A 28 -4.60 15.11 11.64
CA TYR A 28 -4.23 15.88 10.45
C TYR A 28 -3.25 17.05 10.73
N ALA A 29 -3.40 17.72 11.88
CA ALA A 29 -2.52 18.82 12.27
C ALA A 29 -1.05 18.41 12.43
N ASP A 30 -0.80 17.16 12.85
CA ASP A 30 0.53 16.61 13.11
C ASP A 30 1.11 15.86 11.89
N ARG A 31 0.37 15.82 10.77
CA ARG A 31 0.85 15.18 9.55
C ARG A 31 1.93 16.03 8.88
N PRO A 32 3.07 15.43 8.50
CA PRO A 32 4.06 16.13 7.71
C PRO A 32 3.51 16.47 6.32
N PRO A 33 3.95 17.59 5.72
CA PRO A 33 3.65 17.88 4.32
C PRO A 33 4.22 16.80 3.40
N ALA A 34 3.62 16.63 2.22
CA ALA A 34 4.22 15.80 1.18
C ALA A 34 5.58 16.38 0.76
N PHE A 35 6.58 15.51 0.58
CA PHE A 35 7.98 15.88 0.31
C PHE A 35 8.25 16.37 -1.12
N THR A 36 7.20 16.42 -1.95
CA THR A 36 7.21 16.86 -3.35
C THR A 36 6.62 18.26 -3.56
N LEU A 37 6.38 19.01 -2.48
CA LEU A 37 5.74 20.34 -2.51
C LEU A 37 6.72 21.52 -2.64
N GLY A 38 8.03 21.26 -2.66
CA GLY A 38 9.06 22.30 -2.68
C GLY A 38 9.42 22.84 -1.28
N PRO A 39 10.36 23.79 -1.20
CA PRO A 39 11.07 24.18 0.03
C PRO A 39 10.24 24.96 1.07
N SER A 40 9.00 25.36 0.74
CA SER A 40 8.16 26.20 1.61
C SER A 40 6.68 26.00 1.28
N PRO A 41 6.10 24.82 1.58
CA PRO A 41 4.69 24.58 1.33
C PRO A 41 3.81 25.49 2.20
N ASP A 42 2.74 26.04 1.63
CA ASP A 42 1.74 26.80 2.39
C ASP A 42 0.92 25.84 3.28
N LEU A 43 1.35 25.66 4.52
CA LEU A 43 0.68 24.78 5.48
C LEU A 43 -0.67 25.31 5.98
N ALA A 44 -0.99 26.59 5.73
CA ALA A 44 -2.27 27.19 6.07
C ALA A 44 -3.35 26.87 5.03
N ASN A 45 -2.95 26.56 3.79
CA ASN A 45 -3.87 26.10 2.75
C ASN A 45 -4.39 24.68 3.09
N PRO A 46 -5.71 24.49 3.27
CA PRO A 46 -6.29 23.19 3.62
C PRO A 46 -6.19 22.16 2.48
N ARG A 47 -5.80 22.57 1.27
CA ARG A 47 -5.55 21.69 0.12
C ARG A 47 -4.10 21.23 0.02
N THR A 48 -3.21 21.71 0.89
CA THR A 48 -1.82 21.27 0.90
C THR A 48 -1.75 19.78 1.28
N PRO A 49 -1.24 18.90 0.40
CA PRO A 49 -1.16 17.47 0.67
C PRO A 49 -0.29 17.17 1.88
N ARG A 50 -0.76 16.25 2.73
CA ARG A 50 -0.06 15.84 3.95
C ARG A 50 -0.06 14.31 4.05
N LEU A 51 1.06 13.76 4.48
CA LEU A 51 1.25 12.33 4.60
C LEU A 51 0.72 11.79 5.94
N PRO A 52 0.11 10.60 5.98
CA PRO A 52 -0.13 9.72 4.83
C PRO A 52 -1.36 10.13 4.01
N PHE A 53 -1.34 9.74 2.73
CA PHE A 53 -2.45 9.91 1.76
C PHE A 53 -2.52 8.71 0.82
N VAL A 54 -3.65 8.54 0.13
CA VAL A 54 -3.82 7.51 -0.92
C VAL A 54 -3.49 8.06 -2.29
N LEU A 55 -2.67 7.35 -3.05
CA LEU A 55 -2.34 7.68 -4.43
C LEU A 55 -2.56 6.49 -5.37
N ALA A 56 -2.72 6.79 -6.65
CA ALA A 56 -2.55 5.84 -7.74
C ALA A 56 -1.36 6.28 -8.60
N CYS A 57 -0.29 5.48 -8.63
CA CYS A 57 0.86 5.72 -9.49
C CYS A 57 0.69 4.98 -10.82
N HIS A 58 0.89 5.70 -11.92
CA HIS A 58 0.71 5.19 -13.29
C HIS A 58 2.00 4.90 -14.04
N CYS A 59 3.16 5.05 -13.38
CA CYS A 59 4.44 4.80 -14.03
C CYS A 59 4.56 3.34 -14.47
N ASN A 60 5.30 3.09 -15.55
CA ASN A 60 5.45 1.74 -16.09
C ASN A 60 6.11 0.77 -15.09
N ASP A 61 6.99 1.27 -14.23
CA ASP A 61 7.66 0.45 -13.23
C ASP A 61 6.67 -0.12 -12.19
N CYS A 62 5.87 0.74 -11.57
CA CYS A 62 4.85 0.31 -10.62
C CYS A 62 3.76 -0.54 -11.28
N ARG A 63 3.38 -0.20 -12.52
CA ARG A 63 2.40 -0.97 -13.31
C ARG A 63 2.87 -2.41 -13.56
N VAL A 64 4.11 -2.59 -14.01
CA VAL A 64 4.68 -3.92 -14.30
C VAL A 64 4.93 -4.69 -13.02
N ALA A 65 5.47 -4.04 -11.98
CA ALA A 65 5.78 -4.69 -10.72
C ALA A 65 4.55 -5.26 -10.00
N CYS A 66 3.38 -4.63 -10.16
CA CYS A 66 2.16 -5.03 -9.48
C CYS A 66 1.14 -5.73 -10.39
N GLY A 67 1.39 -5.80 -11.70
CA GLY A 67 0.50 -6.45 -12.67
C GLY A 67 -0.88 -5.80 -12.81
N ASN A 68 -1.04 -4.55 -12.36
CA ASN A 68 -2.28 -3.77 -12.42
C ASN A 68 -2.14 -2.57 -13.36
N SER A 69 -3.24 -1.96 -13.78
CA SER A 69 -3.23 -0.75 -14.64
C SER A 69 -2.71 0.50 -13.95
N SER A 70 -2.78 0.52 -12.63
CA SER A 70 -2.24 1.54 -11.73
C SER A 70 -1.80 0.85 -10.43
N PHE A 71 -0.87 1.48 -9.73
CA PHE A 71 -0.42 1.08 -8.41
C PHE A 71 -1.08 1.98 -7.37
N GLU A 72 -2.11 1.46 -6.72
CA GLU A 72 -2.81 2.14 -5.64
C GLU A 72 -2.14 1.83 -4.31
N ALA A 73 -1.75 2.87 -3.58
CA ALA A 73 -1.01 2.72 -2.34
C ALA A 73 -1.31 3.86 -1.35
N ILE A 74 -1.11 3.55 -0.08
CA ILE A 74 -0.99 4.53 0.98
C ILE A 74 0.49 4.92 1.05
N GLN A 75 0.82 6.14 0.67
CA GLN A 75 2.16 6.66 0.88
C GLN A 75 2.27 7.12 2.33
N THR A 76 3.19 6.53 3.07
CA THR A 76 3.39 6.81 4.49
C THR A 76 4.87 7.02 4.83
N PRO A 77 5.22 7.97 5.71
CA PRO A 77 6.56 8.11 6.26
C PRO A 77 6.94 6.85 7.02
N ALA A 78 8.18 6.38 6.84
CA ALA A 78 8.66 5.16 7.48
C ALA A 78 8.45 5.07 9.01
N PRO A 79 8.60 6.15 9.80
CA PRO A 79 8.35 6.09 11.25
C PRO A 79 6.91 5.76 11.65
N GLN A 80 5.94 5.92 10.75
CA GLN A 80 4.53 5.62 11.01
C GLN A 80 4.20 4.13 10.81
N MET A 81 5.09 3.35 10.20
CA MET A 81 4.80 1.96 9.83
C MET A 81 5.56 0.97 10.71
N THR A 82 4.84 -0.05 11.18
CA THR A 82 5.41 -1.22 11.85
C THR A 82 4.93 -2.51 11.19
N VAL A 83 5.73 -3.56 11.28
CA VAL A 83 5.52 -4.82 10.58
C VAL A 83 5.80 -6.00 11.49
N SER A 84 5.00 -7.04 11.36
CA SER A 84 5.20 -8.34 11.99
C SER A 84 5.21 -9.41 10.90
N ALA A 85 6.32 -10.15 10.79
CA ALA A 85 6.52 -11.21 9.81
C ALA A 85 6.87 -12.53 10.51
N LEU A 86 6.19 -13.61 10.09
CA LEU A 86 6.48 -14.96 10.58
C LEU A 86 7.85 -15.43 10.11
N GLN A 87 8.52 -16.22 10.95
CA GLN A 87 9.74 -16.92 10.59
C GLN A 87 9.43 -18.07 9.63
N VAL A 88 10.24 -18.22 8.60
CA VAL A 88 10.30 -19.39 7.72
C VAL A 88 11.48 -20.21 8.25
N GLY A 89 11.21 -21.40 8.79
CA GLY A 89 12.21 -22.17 9.52
C GLY A 89 13.52 -22.38 8.74
N LYS A 90 14.64 -22.53 9.48
CA LYS A 90 15.97 -22.84 8.92
C LYS A 90 16.01 -24.28 8.39
N GLY A 91 15.38 -24.53 7.25
CA GLY A 91 15.45 -25.79 6.52
C GLY A 91 15.62 -25.51 5.04
N SER A 92 16.58 -26.17 4.41
CA SER A 92 16.92 -26.10 2.97
C SER A 92 15.81 -26.57 2.03
N ASP A 93 14.59 -26.75 2.52
CA ASP A 93 13.45 -27.04 1.68
C ASP A 93 12.99 -25.69 1.13
N LEU A 94 13.44 -25.36 -0.09
CA LEU A 94 12.71 -24.48 -1.00
C LEU A 94 11.22 -24.70 -0.74
N PRO A 95 10.42 -23.66 -0.42
CA PRO A 95 9.10 -23.84 0.16
C PRO A 95 8.34 -24.89 -0.65
N ARG A 96 8.11 -26.06 -0.04
CA ARG A 96 7.06 -26.98 -0.52
C ARG A 96 5.88 -26.08 -0.72
N SER A 97 5.44 -25.92 -1.96
CA SER A 97 4.37 -25.00 -2.37
C SER A 97 3.34 -24.91 -1.25
N HIS A 98 3.42 -23.84 -0.44
CA HIS A 98 2.53 -23.68 0.71
C HIS A 98 1.21 -23.17 0.14
N THR A 99 0.48 -24.09 -0.47
CA THR A 99 -0.83 -23.84 -1.08
C THR A 99 -1.84 -23.80 0.07
N GLY A 100 -2.04 -22.63 0.66
CA GLY A 100 -3.03 -22.45 1.71
C GLY A 100 -2.92 -21.12 2.44
N ARG A 101 -4.06 -20.61 2.88
CA ARG A 101 -4.14 -19.51 3.86
C ARG A 101 -3.71 -20.08 5.23
N LEU A 102 -2.84 -19.39 5.99
CA LEU A 102 -2.56 -19.79 7.38
C LEU A 102 -3.70 -19.36 8.31
N VAL A 103 -4.20 -18.18 8.02
CA VAL A 103 -5.35 -17.55 8.66
C VAL A 103 -6.28 -17.09 7.57
N GLU A 104 -7.58 -17.21 7.81
CA GLU A 104 -8.55 -16.53 6.96
C GLU A 104 -8.26 -15.04 6.95
N ARG A 105 -8.49 -14.40 5.80
CA ARG A 105 -8.29 -12.94 5.70
C ARG A 105 -9.29 -12.29 6.65
N PRO A 106 -8.85 -11.53 7.65
CA PRO A 106 -9.76 -10.90 8.59
C PRO A 106 -10.62 -9.88 7.85
N MET A 107 -11.92 -9.97 8.08
CA MET A 107 -12.95 -9.12 7.49
C MET A 107 -13.42 -8.05 8.48
N THR A 108 -13.31 -8.32 9.78
CA THR A 108 -13.69 -7.41 10.88
C THR A 108 -12.50 -7.00 11.76
N GLU A 109 -12.69 -5.96 12.57
CA GLU A 109 -11.67 -5.47 13.53
C GLU A 109 -11.39 -6.49 14.65
N ASP A 110 -12.40 -7.23 15.09
CA ASP A 110 -12.25 -8.28 16.10
C ASP A 110 -11.42 -9.46 15.56
N GLU A 111 -11.64 -9.84 14.30
CA GLU A 111 -10.86 -10.88 13.63
C GLU A 111 -9.40 -10.46 13.42
N VAL A 112 -9.15 -9.17 13.13
CA VAL A 112 -7.79 -8.62 13.09
C VAL A 112 -7.12 -8.77 14.45
N THR A 113 -7.81 -8.37 15.52
CA THR A 113 -7.28 -8.45 16.89
C THR A 113 -6.96 -9.90 17.29
N ALA A 114 -7.86 -10.83 16.97
CA ALA A 114 -7.63 -12.26 17.20
C ALA A 114 -6.44 -12.79 16.39
N SER A 115 -6.31 -12.40 15.11
CA SER A 115 -5.18 -12.80 14.26
C SER A 115 -3.83 -12.27 14.75
N ASP A 116 -3.84 -11.20 15.55
CA ASP A 116 -2.66 -10.55 16.09
C ASP A 116 -2.21 -11.11 17.45
N ALA A 117 -3.01 -11.95 18.11
CA ALA A 117 -2.73 -12.40 19.48
C ALA A 117 -1.42 -13.21 19.61
N ASP A 118 -1.15 -14.09 18.65
CA ASP A 118 -0.04 -15.06 18.71
C ASP A 118 1.12 -14.75 17.75
N ARG A 119 1.14 -13.55 17.16
CA ARG A 119 2.14 -13.18 16.14
C ARG A 119 3.44 -12.64 16.77
N PRO A 120 4.57 -12.67 16.05
CA PRO A 120 5.79 -11.96 16.44
C PRO A 120 5.54 -10.46 16.66
N ALA A 121 6.33 -9.81 17.52
CA ALA A 121 6.18 -8.38 17.78
C ALA A 121 6.20 -7.55 16.48
N TYR A 122 5.37 -6.49 16.46
CA TYR A 122 5.48 -5.46 15.44
C TYR A 122 6.74 -4.65 15.69
N VAL A 123 7.62 -4.59 14.69
CA VAL A 123 8.88 -3.84 14.71
C VAL A 123 8.83 -2.70 13.69
N PRO A 124 9.66 -1.65 13.81
CA PRO A 124 9.73 -0.58 12.82
C PRO A 124 9.90 -1.13 11.40
N ALA A 125 9.16 -0.58 10.44
CA ALA A 125 9.20 -1.08 9.06
C ALA A 125 10.59 -1.03 8.45
N LEU A 126 11.44 -0.06 8.80
CA LEU A 126 12.83 0.03 8.31
C LEU A 126 13.74 -1.11 8.78
N ASP A 127 13.36 -1.82 9.83
CA ASP A 127 14.13 -2.93 10.39
C ASP A 127 13.85 -4.24 9.67
N VAL A 128 12.79 -4.30 8.84
CA VAL A 128 12.35 -5.53 8.17
C VAL A 128 11.92 -5.37 6.71
N LEU A 129 11.52 -4.19 6.24
CA LEU A 129 11.09 -3.94 4.85
C LEU A 129 12.20 -3.33 3.98
N ARG A 130 13.45 -3.69 4.25
CA ARG A 130 14.58 -3.39 3.37
C ARG A 130 15.34 -4.69 3.06
N PRO A 131 15.96 -4.82 1.89
CA PRO A 131 16.87 -5.92 1.63
C PRO A 131 18.05 -5.88 2.61
N ASP A 132 18.57 -7.05 2.95
CA ASP A 132 19.80 -7.25 3.73
C ASP A 132 19.82 -6.67 5.17
N VAL A 133 18.69 -6.20 5.70
CA VAL A 133 18.58 -5.82 7.12
C VAL A 133 18.39 -7.06 8.01
N PRO A 134 19.01 -7.11 9.20
CA PRO A 134 18.94 -8.31 10.06
C PRO A 134 17.52 -8.74 10.43
N GLY A 135 16.59 -7.80 10.59
CA GLY A 135 15.21 -8.12 10.98
C GLY A 135 14.40 -8.81 9.88
N ALA A 136 14.84 -8.74 8.62
CA ALA A 136 14.19 -9.45 7.51
C ALA A 136 14.67 -10.90 7.36
N GLU A 137 15.83 -11.24 7.93
CA GLU A 137 16.46 -12.55 7.79
C GLU A 137 15.58 -13.67 8.34
N GLY A 138 15.40 -14.74 7.54
CA GLY A 138 14.60 -15.89 7.94
C GLY A 138 13.11 -15.62 8.09
N THR A 139 12.61 -14.44 7.69
CA THR A 139 11.18 -14.12 7.72
C THR A 139 10.46 -14.57 6.44
N ALA A 140 9.14 -14.43 6.42
CA ALA A 140 8.32 -14.63 5.23
C ALA A 140 8.38 -13.47 4.22
N LEU A 141 9.25 -12.47 4.42
CA LEU A 141 9.46 -11.35 3.51
C LEU A 141 10.49 -11.70 2.43
N GLY A 142 10.20 -11.30 1.20
CA GLY A 142 11.10 -11.35 0.06
C GLY A 142 11.16 -9.99 -0.60
N PHE A 143 12.23 -9.76 -1.35
CA PHE A 143 12.50 -8.49 -2.00
C PHE A 143 12.82 -8.68 -3.47
N PHE A 144 12.41 -7.71 -4.28
CA PHE A 144 12.86 -7.59 -5.65
C PHE A 144 13.02 -6.11 -6.04
N HIS A 145 13.81 -5.90 -7.08
CA HIS A 145 14.03 -4.57 -7.67
C HIS A 145 13.41 -4.57 -9.06
N ALA A 146 12.62 -3.55 -9.35
CA ALA A 146 12.11 -3.29 -10.69
C ALA A 146 13.04 -2.26 -11.39
N PHE A 147 12.63 -1.74 -12.54
CA PHE A 147 13.47 -1.11 -13.56
C PHE A 147 14.42 -0.02 -13.04
N ILE A 148 13.90 0.91 -12.24
CA ILE A 148 14.64 2.06 -11.70
C ILE A 148 15.09 1.86 -10.24
N CYS A 149 14.76 0.71 -9.66
CA CYS A 149 15.02 0.41 -8.25
C CYS A 149 16.44 -0.15 -8.09
N ASP A 150 17.16 0.35 -7.10
CA ASP A 150 18.37 -0.28 -6.58
C ASP A 150 18.25 -0.51 -5.07
N LYS A 151 19.04 -1.44 -4.54
CA LYS A 151 18.97 -1.85 -3.13
C LYS A 151 19.18 -0.72 -2.12
N GLU A 152 19.85 0.37 -2.50
CA GLU A 152 20.15 1.49 -1.60
C GLU A 152 19.02 2.52 -1.58
N ALA A 153 18.34 2.67 -2.71
CA ALA A 153 17.39 3.74 -2.94
C ALA A 153 15.93 3.28 -2.91
N ALA A 154 15.61 2.10 -3.42
CA ALA A 154 14.23 1.61 -3.46
C ALA A 154 14.12 0.10 -3.63
N SER A 155 13.20 -0.53 -2.90
CA SER A 155 12.96 -1.97 -2.99
C SER A 155 11.48 -2.32 -2.86
N ARG A 156 11.07 -3.43 -3.46
CA ARG A 156 9.69 -3.93 -3.36
C ARG A 156 9.68 -5.16 -2.48
N SER A 157 8.78 -5.17 -1.51
CA SER A 157 8.61 -6.28 -0.55
C SER A 157 7.36 -7.09 -0.88
N PHE A 158 7.45 -8.40 -0.71
CA PHE A 158 6.34 -9.33 -0.89
C PHE A 158 6.45 -10.50 0.10
N CYS A 159 5.37 -11.24 0.27
CA CYS A 159 5.39 -12.47 1.06
C CYS A 159 5.87 -13.65 0.22
N ILE A 160 7.01 -14.26 0.56
CA ILE A 160 7.56 -15.42 -0.19
C ILE A 160 6.67 -16.66 -0.15
N ARG A 161 5.73 -16.73 0.80
CA ARG A 161 4.81 -17.86 0.94
C ARG A 161 3.63 -17.80 -0.03
N CYS A 162 3.04 -16.63 -0.21
CA CYS A 162 1.80 -16.47 -1.00
C CYS A 162 1.95 -15.53 -2.20
N GLY A 163 3.12 -14.94 -2.43
CA GLY A 163 3.37 -13.96 -3.48
C GLY A 163 2.70 -12.60 -3.25
N GLY A 164 2.05 -12.39 -2.11
CA GLY A 164 1.30 -11.16 -1.83
C GLY A 164 2.25 -9.96 -1.71
N PRO A 165 2.12 -8.92 -2.55
CA PRO A 165 2.94 -7.72 -2.43
C PRO A 165 2.60 -6.96 -1.15
N ILE A 166 3.57 -6.27 -0.52
CA ILE A 166 3.39 -5.57 0.75
C ILE A 166 3.58 -4.07 0.58
N ALA A 167 4.80 -3.65 0.24
CA ALA A 167 5.12 -2.24 0.11
C ALA A 167 6.26 -2.02 -0.88
N PHE A 168 6.25 -0.85 -1.50
CA PHE A 168 7.41 -0.27 -2.14
C PHE A 168 8.10 0.66 -1.14
N HIS A 169 9.31 0.30 -0.74
CA HIS A 169 10.22 1.14 0.04
C HIS A 169 10.94 2.09 -0.92
N CYS A 170 11.02 3.36 -0.54
CA CYS A 170 11.77 4.36 -1.28
C CYS A 170 12.46 5.30 -0.29
N ARG A 171 13.72 5.62 -0.55
CA ARG A 171 14.42 6.76 0.00
C ARG A 171 14.38 7.87 -1.04
N PRO A 172 13.47 8.86 -0.93
CA PRO A 172 13.32 9.89 -1.94
C PRO A 172 14.63 10.64 -2.19
N GLN A 173 14.94 10.88 -3.47
CA GLN A 173 16.13 11.60 -3.90
C GLN A 173 15.75 12.74 -4.84
N ALA A 174 16.55 13.81 -4.81
CA ALA A 174 16.34 14.99 -5.67
C ALA A 174 16.35 14.63 -7.16
N GLU A 175 17.13 13.63 -7.56
CA GLU A 175 17.25 13.17 -8.94
C GLU A 175 15.93 12.59 -9.50
N TRP A 176 15.04 12.07 -8.62
CA TRP A 176 13.77 11.45 -9.02
C TRP A 176 12.60 12.42 -9.00
N PHE A 177 12.59 13.30 -8.00
CA PHE A 177 11.48 14.22 -7.75
C PHE A 177 11.75 15.65 -8.25
N GLY A 178 12.96 15.90 -8.77
CA GLY A 178 13.35 17.15 -9.37
C GLY A 178 13.50 18.31 -8.36
N PRO A 179 13.46 19.57 -8.82
CA PRO A 179 13.73 20.74 -7.99
C PRO A 179 12.68 20.99 -6.89
N SER A 180 11.53 20.34 -6.97
CA SER A 180 10.46 20.40 -5.96
C SER A 180 10.68 19.43 -4.79
N PHE A 181 11.71 18.60 -4.85
CA PHE A 181 12.06 17.70 -3.75
C PHE A 181 12.64 18.46 -2.57
N GLN A 182 12.10 18.21 -1.39
CA GLN A 182 12.74 18.58 -0.13
C GLN A 182 12.83 17.35 0.75
N GLN A 183 14.04 17.04 1.23
CA GLN A 183 14.20 15.97 2.20
C GLN A 183 13.40 16.31 3.47
N PRO A 184 12.53 15.39 3.93
CA PRO A 184 11.77 15.60 5.16
C PRO A 184 12.67 15.73 6.39
N GLU A 185 12.25 16.55 7.34
CA GLU A 185 12.93 16.66 8.62
C GLU A 185 12.63 15.43 9.50
N GLY A 186 13.68 14.80 10.05
CA GLY A 186 13.56 13.69 11.00
C GLY A 186 13.31 12.31 10.39
N TRP A 187 13.15 12.20 9.07
CA TRP A 187 13.02 10.91 8.38
C TRP A 187 13.42 11.02 6.90
N SER A 188 13.89 9.91 6.32
CA SER A 188 14.41 9.87 4.94
C SER A 188 13.70 8.88 4.03
N ASP A 189 12.83 8.04 4.58
CA ASP A 189 12.29 6.88 3.89
C ASP A 189 10.76 6.93 3.92
N ILE A 190 10.14 6.54 2.81
CA ILE A 190 8.71 6.29 2.71
C ILE A 190 8.44 4.82 2.39
N PHE A 191 7.22 4.41 2.69
CA PHE A 191 6.62 3.22 2.11
C PHE A 191 5.36 3.59 1.34
N ASP A 192 5.27 3.12 0.10
CA ASP A 192 3.98 3.03 -0.58
C ASP A 192 3.41 1.63 -0.30
N VAL A 193 2.47 1.57 0.65
CA VAL A 193 1.84 0.33 1.10
C VAL A 193 0.65 0.02 0.19
N LEU A 194 0.65 -1.17 -0.43
CA LEU A 194 -0.34 -1.49 -1.47
C LEU A 194 -1.75 -1.51 -0.90
N LEU A 195 -2.64 -0.69 -1.48
CA LEU A 195 -3.98 -0.47 -0.96
C LEU A 195 -4.81 -1.76 -0.88
N GLY A 196 -4.67 -2.65 -1.87
CA GLY A 196 -5.36 -3.94 -1.89
C GLY A 196 -4.98 -4.92 -0.76
N THR A 197 -3.93 -4.61 0.01
CA THR A 197 -3.50 -5.40 1.18
C THR A 197 -4.04 -4.89 2.51
N VAL A 198 -4.70 -3.73 2.51
CA VAL A 198 -5.37 -3.20 3.68
C VAL A 198 -6.54 -4.11 4.07
N ASP A 199 -6.81 -4.21 5.37
CA ASP A 199 -7.92 -5.01 5.87
C ASP A 199 -9.27 -4.44 5.44
N ARG A 200 -10.19 -5.36 5.16
CA ARG A 200 -11.47 -5.04 4.52
C ARG A 200 -12.29 -4.03 5.32
N HIS A 201 -12.32 -4.16 6.64
CA HIS A 201 -13.03 -3.23 7.53
C HIS A 201 -12.52 -1.78 7.48
N HIS A 202 -11.31 -1.52 6.95
CA HIS A 202 -10.86 -0.15 6.64
C HIS A 202 -11.31 0.27 5.23
N LEU A 203 -11.23 -0.64 4.25
CA LEU A 203 -11.61 -0.38 2.85
C LEU A 203 -13.11 -0.14 2.67
N ASP A 204 -13.95 -0.77 3.49
CA ASP A 204 -15.42 -0.61 3.45
C ASP A 204 -15.92 0.66 4.14
N LYS A 205 -15.07 1.38 4.86
CA LYS A 205 -15.46 2.66 5.45
C LYS A 205 -15.54 3.68 4.32
N GLU A 206 -16.74 4.25 4.14
CA GLU A 206 -17.02 5.19 3.06
C GLU A 206 -15.93 6.28 2.98
N ASP A 207 -15.36 6.40 1.77
CA ASP A 207 -14.33 7.35 1.36
C ASP A 207 -12.99 7.32 2.11
N TRP A 208 -12.81 6.51 3.18
CA TRP A 208 -11.59 6.56 4.01
C TRP A 208 -10.30 6.40 3.20
N LEU A 209 -10.33 5.53 2.21
CA LEU A 209 -9.16 5.17 1.41
C LEU A 209 -9.39 5.43 -0.09
N ALA A 210 -10.27 6.39 -0.41
CA ALA A 210 -10.41 6.86 -1.77
C ALA A 210 -9.09 7.48 -2.27
N VAL A 211 -8.73 7.20 -3.52
CA VAL A 211 -7.53 7.74 -4.15
C VAL A 211 -7.61 9.27 -4.21
N GLU A 212 -6.57 9.95 -3.70
CA GLU A 212 -6.50 11.41 -3.63
C GLU A 212 -5.66 12.01 -4.76
N HIS A 213 -4.67 11.25 -5.23
CA HIS A 213 -3.68 11.72 -6.18
C HIS A 213 -3.38 10.68 -7.25
N ASP A 214 -3.51 11.06 -8.51
CA ASP A 214 -2.94 10.32 -9.64
C ASP A 214 -1.52 10.84 -9.94
N GLN A 215 -0.53 9.97 -9.80
CA GLN A 215 0.89 10.27 -10.05
C GLN A 215 1.37 9.64 -11.36
N ALA A 216 2.38 10.28 -11.99
CA ALA A 216 2.90 9.87 -13.30
C ALA A 216 1.79 9.76 -14.36
N TRP A 217 0.80 10.66 -14.32
CA TRP A 217 -0.38 10.61 -15.18
C TRP A 217 -0.05 10.56 -16.66
N ASP A 218 1.03 11.20 -17.10
CA ASP A 218 1.45 11.17 -18.50
C ASP A 218 1.74 9.76 -19.01
N GLU A 219 2.24 8.86 -18.14
CA GLU A 219 2.48 7.44 -18.44
C GLU A 219 1.22 6.56 -18.37
N ALA A 220 0.11 7.06 -17.82
CA ALA A 220 -1.09 6.25 -17.65
C ALA A 220 -1.65 5.77 -19.00
N LEU A 221 -2.06 4.49 -19.03
CA LEU A 221 -2.63 3.88 -20.23
C LEU A 221 -3.86 4.65 -20.72
N CYS A 222 -3.98 4.89 -22.02
CA CYS A 222 -5.07 5.70 -22.59
C CYS A 222 -6.47 5.22 -22.18
N TRP A 223 -6.70 3.90 -22.17
CA TRP A 223 -7.97 3.33 -21.74
C TRP A 223 -8.18 3.47 -20.23
N ASN A 224 -7.12 3.45 -19.41
CA ASN A 224 -7.22 3.65 -17.96
C ASN A 224 -7.59 5.10 -17.65
N LYS A 225 -6.96 6.07 -18.34
CA LYS A 225 -7.36 7.49 -18.28
C LYS A 225 -8.85 7.66 -18.64
N ALA A 226 -9.30 7.00 -19.70
CA ALA A 226 -10.71 7.03 -20.10
C ALA A 226 -11.62 6.47 -19.00
N VAL A 227 -11.25 5.34 -18.37
CA VAL A 227 -12.02 4.76 -17.27
C VAL A 227 -12.11 5.70 -16.07
N LEU A 228 -11.01 6.33 -15.68
CA LEU A 228 -10.96 7.23 -14.52
C LEU A 228 -11.72 8.54 -14.74
N VAL A 229 -11.70 9.08 -15.96
CA VAL A 229 -12.34 10.36 -16.28
C VAL A 229 -13.79 10.22 -16.75
N LYS A 230 -14.11 9.15 -17.49
CA LYS A 230 -15.39 8.98 -18.19
C LYS A 230 -16.20 7.78 -17.70
N GLY A 231 -15.63 6.97 -16.80
CA GLY A 231 -16.21 5.69 -16.40
C GLY A 231 -15.87 4.54 -17.35
N ARG A 232 -16.33 3.34 -17.01
CA ARG A 232 -16.14 2.12 -17.82
C ARG A 232 -16.77 2.27 -19.21
N SER A 233 -16.43 1.35 -20.12
CA SER A 233 -16.99 1.31 -21.48
C SER A 233 -18.53 1.44 -21.49
N PRO A 234 -19.13 2.12 -22.48
CA PRO A 234 -20.58 2.18 -22.61
C PRO A 234 -21.20 0.77 -22.61
N GLY A 235 -22.25 0.57 -21.79
CA GLY A 235 -22.89 -0.74 -21.64
C GLY A 235 -22.08 -1.75 -20.81
N ALA A 236 -21.04 -1.33 -20.08
CA ALA A 236 -20.33 -2.21 -19.16
C ALA A 236 -21.29 -2.77 -18.09
N ARG A 237 -21.40 -4.10 -18.07
CA ARG A 237 -22.28 -4.84 -17.16
C ARG A 237 -21.57 -5.14 -15.84
N ARG A 238 -22.30 -5.16 -14.74
CA ARG A 238 -21.80 -5.47 -13.41
C ARG A 238 -22.43 -6.78 -12.96
N HIS A 239 -21.65 -7.67 -12.38
CA HIS A 239 -22.07 -9.00 -11.99
C HIS A 239 -21.88 -9.13 -10.46
N PRO A 240 -22.85 -9.67 -9.71
CA PRO A 240 -22.75 -9.80 -8.25
C PRO A 240 -21.73 -10.87 -7.83
N SER A 241 -21.35 -11.76 -8.75
CA SER A 241 -20.37 -12.82 -8.55
C SER A 241 -19.52 -13.02 -9.81
N GLY A 242 -18.67 -14.05 -9.82
CA GLY A 242 -17.95 -14.45 -11.03
C GLY A 242 -18.82 -14.99 -12.17
N ALA A 243 -20.14 -15.17 -11.96
CA ALA A 243 -21.07 -15.60 -12.97
C ALA A 243 -21.54 -14.43 -13.86
N LEU A 244 -21.26 -14.51 -15.15
CA LEU A 244 -21.66 -13.48 -16.13
C LEU A 244 -23.15 -13.53 -16.51
N SER A 245 -23.88 -14.55 -16.06
CA SER A 245 -25.34 -14.69 -16.29
C SER A 245 -26.15 -13.70 -15.47
N ASP A 246 -25.60 -13.23 -14.35
CA ASP A 246 -26.33 -12.45 -13.37
C ASP A 246 -25.84 -11.02 -13.44
N GLU A 247 -26.75 -10.06 -13.57
CA GLU A 247 -26.41 -8.64 -13.68
C GLU A 247 -26.95 -7.88 -12.48
N VAL A 248 -26.15 -6.96 -11.94
CA VAL A 248 -26.58 -6.02 -10.90
C VAL A 248 -27.47 -4.96 -11.56
N PRO A 249 -28.74 -4.79 -11.12
CA PRO A 249 -29.61 -3.76 -11.68
C PRO A 249 -29.03 -2.35 -11.49
N GLU A 250 -29.36 -1.43 -12.41
CA GLU A 250 -28.81 -0.06 -12.37
C GLU A 250 -29.13 0.68 -11.06
N GLY A 251 -30.33 0.49 -10.50
CA GLY A 251 -30.73 1.05 -9.21
C GLY A 251 -29.97 0.49 -8.00
N ASP A 252 -29.12 -0.52 -8.21
CA ASP A 252 -28.51 -1.32 -7.14
C ASP A 252 -26.99 -1.16 -7.11
N LEU A 253 -26.42 -0.45 -8.08
CA LEU A 253 -24.97 -0.35 -8.30
C LEU A 253 -24.19 0.26 -7.14
N LEU A 254 -24.86 1.05 -6.30
CA LEU A 254 -24.27 1.74 -5.15
C LEU A 254 -24.84 1.27 -3.81
N ARG A 255 -25.58 0.15 -3.79
CA ARG A 255 -26.02 -0.42 -2.51
C ARG A 255 -24.79 -0.91 -1.73
N PRO A 256 -24.70 -0.61 -0.42
CA PRO A 256 -23.63 -1.12 0.45
C PRO A 256 -23.57 -2.65 0.49
#